data_AF-A0A954TZC9-F1
#
_entry.id   AF-A0A954TZC9-F1
#
_cell.length_a   1.000
_cell.length_b   1.000
_cell.length_c   1.000
_cell.angle_alpha   90.00
_cell.angle_beta   90.00
_cell.angle_gamma   90.00
#
_symmetry.space_group_name_H-M   'P 1'
#
loop_
_entity.id
_entity.type
_entity.pdbx_description
1 polymer ?
#
loop_
_entity_poly.entity_id
_entity_poly.type
_entity_poly.pdbx_seq_one_letter_code
_entity_poly.pdbx_strand_id
1 'polypeptide(L)'
;MDSGFRRYLRVRAFFVLVANVFVLTASLVAQQPEPLPATASVEPFPIPAELYGVDLRQQTREQALAKSHGCVQCHAGAKDMHNKPSVHLGCCDCHGGNPDGATIELAHVAPAFPEAWRTSANPVRSYTLLNHEDPEFIRFVNPGDLRVAHISCGQCHPNETLAVKKSMMTHGCMLWGAALYNNGSIPKKWPRYGESYSMNGVPQRVQTVPPPTHEEMTQKGILPYLDPLPRFEITQPGNILRIFERGGRFRPEIGIPERLEEPGRPRERLSDRGLGTQNRTDPVFIGLQKTRLLDPTLNFLGTNDHPGDYRSSGCTACHVVYANDRSRVHSGPYSRFGNRGTSHSTDPTISQHESGHPIEHKFTLQIPTSQCIVCHVHPRHERDEQLSRLHVVG
;
A
#
# COMPACT_ATOMS: atom_id res chain seq x y z
N MET A 1 -55.80 -45.19 -29.39
CA MET A 1 -55.00 -43.96 -29.57
C MET A 1 -54.15 -43.64 -28.32
N ASP A 2 -53.42 -44.59 -27.71
CA ASP A 2 -53.01 -44.41 -26.29
C ASP A 2 -51.53 -44.65 -25.94
N SER A 3 -50.65 -44.97 -26.91
CA SER A 3 -49.21 -45.13 -26.64
C SER A 3 -48.37 -43.92 -27.11
N GLY A 4 -48.68 -43.36 -28.28
CA GLY A 4 -47.95 -42.23 -28.85
C GLY A 4 -48.13 -40.91 -28.08
N PHE A 5 -49.35 -40.64 -27.61
CA PHE A 5 -49.67 -39.41 -26.89
C PHE A 5 -49.01 -39.34 -25.50
N ARG A 6 -48.97 -40.47 -24.77
CA ARG A 6 -48.26 -40.57 -23.49
C ARG A 6 -46.74 -40.41 -23.64
N ARG A 7 -46.17 -40.89 -24.75
CA ARG A 7 -44.75 -40.72 -25.06
C ARG A 7 -44.41 -39.26 -25.38
N TYR A 8 -45.28 -38.58 -26.14
CA TYR A 8 -45.15 -37.16 -26.44
C TYR A 8 -45.22 -36.28 -25.18
N LEU A 9 -46.16 -36.56 -24.27
CA LEU A 9 -46.30 -35.84 -22.99
C LEU A 9 -45.08 -36.03 -22.07
N ARG A 10 -44.50 -37.24 -22.00
CA ARG A 10 -43.29 -37.50 -21.20
C ARG A 10 -42.05 -36.78 -21.76
N VAL A 11 -41.90 -36.75 -23.08
CA VAL A 11 -40.80 -36.04 -23.73
C VAL A 11 -40.94 -34.52 -23.54
N ARG A 12 -42.15 -33.97 -23.71
CA ARG A 12 -42.41 -32.55 -23.41
C ARG A 12 -42.15 -32.20 -21.94
N ALA A 13 -42.62 -33.02 -21.01
CA ALA A 13 -42.37 -32.81 -19.58
C ALA A 13 -40.88 -32.84 -19.25
N PHE A 14 -40.11 -33.74 -19.86
CA PHE A 14 -38.66 -33.80 -19.70
C PHE A 14 -37.96 -32.54 -20.23
N PHE A 15 -38.31 -32.06 -21.42
CA PHE A 15 -37.72 -30.83 -21.98
C PHE A 15 -38.11 -29.58 -21.19
N VAL A 16 -39.34 -29.49 -20.67
CA VAL A 16 -39.77 -28.39 -19.80
C VAL A 16 -39.02 -28.42 -18.47
N LEU A 17 -38.77 -29.61 -17.90
CA LEU A 17 -38.04 -29.74 -16.63
C LEU A 17 -36.55 -29.40 -16.80
N VAL A 18 -35.92 -29.83 -17.89
CA VAL A 18 -34.52 -29.48 -18.22
C VAL A 18 -34.38 -27.98 -18.50
N ALA A 19 -35.33 -27.36 -19.20
CA ALA A 19 -35.32 -25.92 -19.45
C ALA A 19 -35.47 -25.11 -18.15
N ASN A 20 -36.35 -25.52 -17.24
CA ASN A 20 -36.52 -24.85 -15.95
C ASN A 20 -35.29 -25.02 -15.04
N VAL A 21 -34.62 -26.18 -15.05
CA VAL A 21 -33.36 -26.39 -14.31
C VAL A 21 -32.24 -25.50 -14.87
N PHE A 22 -32.16 -25.32 -16.20
CA PHE A 22 -31.18 -24.41 -16.82
C PHE A 22 -31.44 -22.93 -16.50
N VAL A 23 -32.70 -22.50 -16.40
CA VAL A 23 -33.06 -21.13 -16.00
C VAL A 23 -32.76 -20.89 -14.52
N LEU A 24 -32.99 -21.89 -13.65
CA LEU A 24 -32.65 -21.83 -12.23
C LEU A 24 -31.14 -21.81 -11.99
N THR A 25 -30.34 -22.59 -12.73
CA THR A 25 -28.87 -22.57 -12.58
C THR A 25 -28.24 -21.30 -13.17
N ALA A 26 -28.79 -20.75 -14.26
CA ALA A 26 -28.33 -19.46 -14.80
C ALA A 26 -28.61 -18.29 -13.84
N SER A 27 -29.71 -18.36 -13.08
CA SER A 27 -30.08 -17.32 -12.09
C SER A 27 -29.20 -17.35 -10.83
N LEU A 28 -28.64 -18.51 -10.48
CA LEU A 28 -27.70 -18.65 -9.35
C LEU A 28 -26.26 -18.22 -9.67
N VAL A 29 -25.89 -18.03 -10.94
CA VAL A 29 -24.52 -17.71 -11.38
C VAL A 29 -24.28 -16.19 -11.55
N ALA A 30 -25.32 -15.35 -11.48
CA ALA A 30 -25.23 -13.93 -11.82
C ALA A 30 -25.65 -12.94 -10.72
N GLN A 31 -25.71 -13.36 -9.44
CA GLN A 31 -25.86 -12.39 -8.37
C GLN A 31 -24.51 -11.74 -8.09
N GLN A 32 -24.28 -10.59 -8.74
CA GLN A 32 -23.29 -9.61 -8.30
C GLN A 32 -23.52 -9.39 -6.79
N PRO A 33 -22.48 -9.40 -5.94
CA PRO A 33 -22.67 -8.94 -4.58
C PRO A 33 -23.21 -7.52 -4.64
N GLU A 34 -24.39 -7.28 -4.07
CA GLU A 34 -24.90 -5.93 -3.90
C GLU A 34 -23.81 -5.09 -3.23
N PRO A 35 -23.53 -3.87 -3.72
CA PRO A 35 -22.63 -2.97 -3.03
C PRO A 35 -23.16 -2.81 -1.60
N LEU A 36 -22.29 -3.10 -0.63
CA LEU A 36 -22.61 -2.91 0.78
C LEU A 36 -23.23 -1.51 0.95
N PRO A 37 -24.35 -1.37 1.68
CA PRO A 37 -24.93 -0.05 1.92
C PRO A 37 -23.86 0.84 2.53
N ALA A 38 -23.64 2.00 1.92
CA ALA A 38 -22.68 2.99 2.39
C ALA A 38 -23.08 3.40 3.82
N THR A 39 -22.45 2.79 4.81
CA THR A 39 -22.46 3.30 6.18
C THR A 39 -21.98 4.75 6.13
N ALA A 40 -22.78 5.68 6.65
CA ALA A 40 -22.53 7.13 6.76
C ALA A 40 -21.17 7.60 6.17
N SER A 41 -21.21 7.90 4.87
CA SER A 41 -20.31 8.73 4.06
C SER A 41 -18.90 9.04 4.61
N VAL A 42 -18.05 8.02 4.80
CA VAL A 42 -16.60 8.28 4.69
C VAL A 42 -16.30 8.30 3.19
N GLU A 43 -16.39 9.47 2.57
CA GLU A 43 -15.81 9.64 1.23
C GLU A 43 -14.33 9.23 1.32
N PRO A 44 -13.83 8.29 0.49
CA PRO A 44 -12.46 7.80 0.65
C PRO A 44 -11.39 8.85 0.35
N PHE A 45 -11.75 9.88 -0.42
CA PHE A 45 -10.88 10.94 -0.91
C PHE A 45 -11.61 12.29 -0.93
N PRO A 46 -12.03 12.81 0.24
CA PRO A 46 -12.68 14.10 0.31
C PRO A 46 -11.67 15.19 -0.07
N ILE A 47 -12.16 16.25 -0.69
CA ILE A 47 -11.39 17.47 -0.95
C ILE A 47 -11.85 18.50 0.08
N PRO A 48 -10.92 19.18 0.79
CA PRO A 48 -11.27 20.25 1.71
C PRO A 48 -12.14 21.32 1.03
N ALA A 49 -13.11 21.86 1.76
CA ALA A 49 -14.13 22.75 1.18
C ALA A 49 -13.51 23.95 0.46
N GLU A 50 -12.47 24.52 1.07
CA GLU A 50 -11.66 25.63 0.60
C GLU A 50 -10.87 25.36 -0.69
N LEU A 51 -10.72 24.09 -1.09
CA LEU A 51 -10.03 23.71 -2.33
C LEU A 51 -10.98 23.38 -3.48
N TYR A 52 -12.31 23.34 -3.26
CA TYR A 52 -13.23 23.12 -4.36
C TYR A 52 -13.19 24.28 -5.38
N GLY A 53 -12.97 23.93 -6.65
CA GLY A 53 -12.94 24.89 -7.75
C GLY A 53 -11.70 25.80 -7.80
N VAL A 54 -10.72 25.57 -6.92
CA VAL A 54 -9.45 26.30 -6.92
C VAL A 54 -8.54 25.78 -8.02
N ASP A 55 -8.18 26.64 -8.99
CA ASP A 55 -7.20 26.30 -10.02
C ASP A 55 -5.79 26.79 -9.63
N LEU A 56 -5.01 25.91 -8.99
CA LEU A 56 -3.63 26.20 -8.59
C LEU A 56 -2.69 26.49 -9.78
N ARG A 57 -3.07 26.13 -11.02
CA ARG A 57 -2.26 26.41 -12.22
C ARG A 57 -2.29 27.90 -12.61
N GLN A 58 -3.29 28.63 -12.14
CA GLN A 58 -3.47 30.06 -12.41
C GLN A 58 -3.04 30.93 -11.23
N GLN A 59 -2.53 30.32 -10.16
CA GLN A 59 -2.10 31.05 -8.98
C GLN A 59 -0.95 32.02 -9.29
N THR A 60 -1.02 33.23 -8.76
CA THR A 60 0.05 34.24 -8.93
C THR A 60 1.18 34.03 -7.92
N ARG A 61 2.33 34.69 -8.16
CA ARG A 61 3.47 34.62 -7.25
C ARG A 61 3.15 35.22 -5.88
N GLU A 62 2.37 36.28 -5.85
CA GLU A 62 1.97 37.00 -4.64
C GLU A 62 1.08 36.10 -3.77
N GLN A 63 0.16 35.35 -4.39
CA GLN A 63 -0.69 34.38 -3.69
C GLN A 63 0.15 33.22 -3.12
N ALA A 64 1.07 32.67 -3.91
CA ALA A 64 1.98 31.61 -3.45
C ALA A 64 2.88 32.10 -2.29
N LEU A 65 3.37 33.34 -2.36
CA LEU A 65 4.16 33.96 -1.30
C LEU A 65 3.33 34.14 -0.02
N ALA A 66 2.09 34.63 -0.12
CA ALA A 66 1.21 34.77 1.03
C ALA A 66 1.01 33.42 1.76
N LYS A 67 0.93 32.32 1.01
CA LYS A 67 0.84 30.95 1.54
C LYS A 67 2.17 30.33 2.01
N SER A 68 3.25 31.10 2.04
CA SER A 68 4.60 30.61 2.40
C SER A 68 5.37 31.56 3.32
N HIS A 69 4.90 32.79 3.50
CA HIS A 69 5.70 33.89 4.01
C HIS A 69 6.24 33.67 5.44
N GLY A 70 5.48 33.04 6.34
CA GLY A 70 5.99 32.66 7.67
C GLY A 70 6.91 31.44 7.61
N CYS A 71 6.57 30.44 6.79
CA CYS A 71 7.34 29.19 6.68
C CYS A 71 8.81 29.45 6.32
N VAL A 72 9.04 30.32 5.31
CA VAL A 72 10.39 30.60 4.80
C VAL A 72 11.25 31.46 5.74
N GLN A 73 10.70 31.98 6.83
CA GLN A 73 11.48 32.68 7.86
C GLN A 73 12.32 31.70 8.68
N CYS A 74 11.78 30.51 8.96
CA CYS A 74 12.51 29.42 9.61
C CYS A 74 13.15 28.50 8.58
N HIS A 75 12.38 28.05 7.58
CA HIS A 75 12.80 27.14 6.51
C HIS A 75 13.53 27.88 5.38
N ALA A 76 14.57 28.62 5.73
CA ALA A 76 15.29 29.48 4.80
C ALA A 76 15.88 28.67 3.63
N GLY A 77 15.57 29.09 2.40
CA GLY A 77 16.06 28.42 1.20
C GLY A 77 15.21 27.24 0.72
N ALA A 78 14.18 26.83 1.46
CA ALA A 78 13.13 25.95 0.94
C ALA A 78 12.38 26.65 -0.21
N LYS A 79 12.04 25.87 -1.25
CA LYS A 79 11.41 26.37 -2.48
C LYS A 79 10.37 25.37 -2.98
N ASP A 80 9.52 25.83 -3.90
CA ASP A 80 8.63 24.97 -4.68
C ASP A 80 9.45 23.86 -5.36
N MET A 81 9.06 22.62 -5.07
CA MET A 81 9.74 21.42 -5.55
C MET A 81 9.67 21.25 -7.07
N HIS A 82 8.70 21.87 -7.76
CA HIS A 82 8.64 21.86 -9.22
C HIS A 82 9.83 22.58 -9.84
N ASN A 83 10.41 23.55 -9.13
CA ASN A 83 11.57 24.34 -9.54
C ASN A 83 11.46 24.89 -10.98
N LYS A 84 10.24 25.36 -11.34
CA LYS A 84 9.93 25.95 -12.65
C LYS A 84 9.35 27.36 -12.46
N PRO A 85 9.74 28.33 -13.29
CA PRO A 85 9.24 29.70 -13.18
C PRO A 85 7.77 29.85 -13.62
N SER A 86 7.18 28.81 -14.22
CA SER A 86 5.79 28.78 -14.69
C SER A 86 4.80 28.21 -13.66
N VAL A 87 5.29 27.67 -12.55
CA VAL A 87 4.47 27.10 -11.48
C VAL A 87 4.69 27.93 -10.22
N HIS A 88 3.60 28.30 -9.57
CA HIS A 88 3.61 29.18 -8.40
C HIS A 88 2.79 28.50 -7.32
N LEU A 89 3.45 27.63 -6.55
CA LEU A 89 2.86 26.98 -5.39
C LEU A 89 3.47 27.54 -4.11
N GLY A 90 2.63 27.81 -3.14
CA GLY A 90 3.06 28.10 -1.77
C GLY A 90 3.22 26.82 -0.95
N CYS A 91 3.92 26.94 0.19
CA CYS A 91 4.14 25.83 1.12
C CYS A 91 2.81 25.17 1.52
N CYS A 92 1.81 25.98 1.88
CA CYS A 92 0.52 25.49 2.37
C CYS A 92 -0.37 24.88 1.28
N ASP A 93 -0.11 25.13 -0.01
CA ASP A 93 -0.87 24.47 -1.09
C ASP A 93 -0.64 22.96 -1.07
N CYS A 94 0.59 22.54 -0.80
CA CYS A 94 0.96 21.14 -0.68
C CYS A 94 0.78 20.64 0.76
N HIS A 95 1.44 21.30 1.72
CA HIS A 95 1.61 20.78 3.08
C HIS A 95 0.45 21.14 4.03
N GLY A 96 -0.40 22.10 3.67
CA GLY A 96 -1.31 22.70 4.66
C GLY A 96 -0.53 23.47 5.74
N GLY A 97 -0.98 23.38 6.99
CA GLY A 97 -0.44 24.20 8.08
C GLY A 97 -0.91 25.66 8.02
N ASN A 98 -0.26 26.51 8.81
CA ASN A 98 -0.63 27.92 8.93
C ASN A 98 0.57 28.83 8.61
N PRO A 99 0.52 29.59 7.49
CA PRO A 99 1.62 30.46 7.09
C PRO A 99 1.77 31.70 7.98
N ASP A 100 0.75 32.05 8.77
CA ASP A 100 0.76 33.17 9.72
C ASP A 100 1.24 32.74 11.13
N GLY A 101 1.48 31.45 11.34
CA GLY A 101 1.95 30.92 12.62
C GLY A 101 3.39 31.31 12.91
N ALA A 102 3.62 32.02 14.02
CA ALA A 102 4.96 32.47 14.42
C ALA A 102 5.74 31.45 15.28
N THR A 103 5.09 30.36 15.72
CA THR A 103 5.70 29.27 16.48
C THR A 103 5.39 27.93 15.82
N ILE A 104 6.16 26.89 16.18
CA ILE A 104 5.96 25.53 15.65
C ILE A 104 4.54 25.05 15.94
N GLU A 105 4.04 25.30 17.14
CA GLU A 105 2.71 24.84 17.60
C GLU A 105 1.56 25.52 16.84
N LEU A 106 1.79 26.73 16.31
CA LEU A 106 0.80 27.47 15.54
C LEU A 106 0.90 27.23 14.04
N ALA A 107 2.11 26.95 13.54
CA ALA A 107 2.39 26.78 12.11
C ALA A 107 2.28 25.33 11.63
N HIS A 108 2.80 24.38 12.42
CA HIS A 108 2.88 22.98 12.06
C HIS A 108 1.59 22.23 12.42
N VAL A 109 1.29 21.18 11.65
CA VAL A 109 0.31 20.18 12.06
C VAL A 109 1.00 19.19 12.99
N ALA A 110 0.41 18.91 14.15
CA ALA A 110 0.98 17.99 15.12
C ALA A 110 0.69 16.53 14.74
N PRO A 111 1.64 15.59 14.97
CA PRO A 111 1.38 14.16 14.83
C PRO A 111 0.47 13.63 15.93
N ALA A 112 -0.30 12.58 15.64
CA ALA A 112 -1.01 11.82 16.65
C ALA A 112 -0.05 11.02 17.56
N PHE A 113 1.13 10.64 17.04
CA PHE A 113 2.16 9.90 17.78
C PHE A 113 3.50 10.65 17.85
N PRO A 114 3.64 11.72 18.65
CA PRO A 114 4.88 12.51 18.72
C PRO A 114 6.15 11.70 19.01
N GLU A 115 6.03 10.62 19.79
CA GLU A 115 7.15 9.72 20.10
C GLU A 115 7.74 9.00 18.89
N ALA A 116 6.95 8.83 17.83
CA ALA A 116 7.42 8.27 16.57
C ALA A 116 8.02 9.35 15.63
N TRP A 117 7.70 10.62 15.85
CA TRP A 117 8.11 11.76 15.00
C TRP A 117 8.95 12.76 15.80
N ARG A 118 10.04 12.27 16.40
CA ARG A 118 10.89 13.04 17.32
C ARG A 118 11.72 14.12 16.63
N THR A 119 12.01 13.93 15.35
CA THR A 119 12.83 14.82 14.53
C THR A 119 12.17 14.98 13.15
N SER A 120 12.78 15.78 12.27
CA SER A 120 12.33 15.93 10.89
C SER A 120 12.68 14.72 10.00
N ALA A 121 13.47 13.75 10.50
CA ALA A 121 13.79 12.54 9.74
C ALA A 121 12.59 11.61 9.67
N ASN A 122 12.46 10.91 8.53
CA ASN A 122 11.49 9.83 8.44
C ASN A 122 11.83 8.72 9.45
N PRO A 123 10.86 8.26 10.26
CA PRO A 123 11.12 7.26 11.28
C PRO A 123 11.61 5.94 10.69
N VAL A 124 12.55 5.34 11.42
CA VAL A 124 13.04 4.00 11.16
C VAL A 124 11.92 2.99 11.44
N ARG A 125 11.68 2.08 10.48
CA ARG A 125 10.72 0.98 10.58
C ARG A 125 9.32 1.46 11.00
N SER A 126 8.87 2.54 10.37
CA SER A 126 7.53 3.12 10.62
C SER A 126 6.39 2.15 10.25
N TYR A 127 6.61 1.21 9.33
CA TYR A 127 5.64 0.20 8.91
C TYR A 127 4.25 0.80 8.62
N THR A 128 3.27 0.47 9.46
CA THR A 128 1.87 0.90 9.30
C THR A 128 1.52 2.16 10.08
N LEU A 129 2.50 2.84 10.69
CA LEU A 129 2.29 4.07 11.47
C LEU A 129 1.44 5.10 10.72
N LEU A 130 1.70 5.30 9.42
CA LEU A 130 0.94 6.24 8.59
C LEU A 130 -0.56 5.90 8.47
N ASN A 131 -0.98 4.66 8.73
CA ASN A 131 -2.42 4.33 8.75
C ASN A 131 -3.12 4.78 10.02
N HIS A 132 -2.36 5.18 11.05
CA HIS A 132 -2.88 5.62 12.33
C HIS A 132 -2.74 7.14 12.52
N GLU A 133 -2.02 7.82 11.64
CA GLU A 133 -1.88 9.27 11.64
C GLU A 133 -3.07 9.98 11.00
N ASP A 134 -3.26 11.24 11.39
CA ASP A 134 -4.28 12.09 10.81
C ASP A 134 -3.91 12.50 9.37
N PRO A 135 -4.88 12.57 8.44
CA PRO A 135 -4.63 12.98 7.06
C PRO A 135 -3.94 14.33 6.92
N GLU A 136 -4.26 15.27 7.81
CA GLU A 136 -3.65 16.60 7.84
C GLU A 136 -2.15 16.51 8.14
N PHE A 137 -1.78 15.68 9.12
CA PHE A 137 -0.37 15.45 9.45
C PHE A 137 0.35 14.71 8.33
N ILE A 138 -0.27 13.67 7.74
CA ILE A 138 0.30 12.95 6.59
C ILE A 138 0.56 13.91 5.43
N ARG A 139 -0.39 14.80 5.12
CA ARG A 139 -0.23 15.86 4.11
C ARG A 139 0.89 16.82 4.48
N PHE A 140 0.98 17.20 5.75
CA PHE A 140 2.01 18.10 6.26
C PHE A 140 3.42 17.55 6.10
N VAL A 141 3.67 16.27 6.41
CA VAL A 141 5.01 15.68 6.28
C VAL A 141 5.31 15.14 4.88
N ASN A 142 4.31 14.61 4.19
CA ASN A 142 4.45 14.07 2.84
C ASN A 142 3.18 14.32 2.01
N PRO A 143 3.10 15.46 1.31
CA PRO A 143 1.96 15.75 0.45
C PRO A 143 1.86 14.78 -0.74
N GLY A 144 2.91 14.01 -1.05
CA GLY A 144 2.88 12.99 -2.11
C GLY A 144 2.30 11.63 -1.68
N ASP A 145 1.94 11.42 -0.41
CA ASP A 145 1.38 10.15 0.06
C ASP A 145 0.03 9.87 -0.59
N LEU A 146 -0.23 8.61 -0.98
CA LEU A 146 -1.42 8.25 -1.75
C LEU A 146 -2.74 8.42 -0.97
N ARG A 147 -2.70 8.52 0.36
CA ARG A 147 -3.86 8.84 1.19
C ARG A 147 -4.35 10.28 0.94
N VAL A 148 -3.45 11.20 0.60
CA VAL A 148 -3.71 12.65 0.53
C VAL A 148 -3.33 13.29 -0.82
N ALA A 149 -2.67 12.56 -1.72
CA ALA A 149 -2.16 13.08 -3.00
C ALA A 149 -3.24 13.69 -3.91
N HIS A 150 -4.52 13.34 -3.75
CA HIS A 150 -5.61 13.98 -4.51
C HIS A 150 -5.87 15.42 -4.08
N ILE A 151 -5.51 15.79 -2.85
CA ILE A 151 -5.60 17.15 -2.33
C ILE A 151 -4.44 17.99 -2.87
N SER A 152 -3.21 17.50 -2.74
CA SER A 152 -1.98 18.22 -3.05
C SER A 152 -1.63 18.21 -4.55
N CYS A 153 -1.64 17.02 -5.17
CA CYS A 153 -1.26 16.83 -6.57
C CYS A 153 -2.50 16.80 -7.48
N GLY A 154 -3.62 16.26 -6.99
CA GLY A 154 -4.82 15.98 -7.79
C GLY A 154 -5.52 17.20 -8.38
N GLN A 155 -5.31 18.40 -7.84
CA GLN A 155 -5.85 19.64 -8.40
C GLN A 155 -5.29 19.94 -9.80
N CYS A 156 -4.03 19.56 -10.05
CA CYS A 156 -3.34 19.77 -11.33
C CYS A 156 -3.12 18.47 -12.11
N HIS A 157 -2.93 17.35 -11.40
CA HIS A 157 -2.57 16.02 -11.92
C HIS A 157 -3.57 14.92 -11.49
N PRO A 158 -4.88 15.08 -11.79
CA PRO A 158 -5.89 14.13 -11.32
C PRO A 158 -5.72 12.75 -11.95
N ASN A 159 -5.31 12.70 -13.22
CA ASN A 159 -5.16 11.46 -13.97
C ASN A 159 -3.96 10.65 -13.48
N GLU A 160 -2.83 11.31 -13.26
CA GLU A 160 -1.61 10.68 -12.74
C GLU A 160 -1.84 10.17 -11.32
N THR A 161 -2.47 11.00 -10.47
CA THR A 161 -2.82 10.60 -9.10
C THR A 161 -3.71 9.35 -9.12
N LEU A 162 -4.73 9.32 -9.98
CA LEU A 162 -5.63 8.18 -10.12
C LEU A 162 -4.91 6.93 -10.65
N ALA A 163 -3.99 7.10 -11.61
CA ALA A 163 -3.23 5.99 -12.20
C ALA A 163 -2.26 5.37 -11.18
N VAL A 164 -1.50 6.19 -10.44
CA VAL A 164 -0.55 5.71 -9.43
C VAL A 164 -1.27 5.01 -8.28
N LYS A 165 -2.39 5.56 -7.78
CA LYS A 165 -3.21 4.92 -6.74
C LYS A 165 -3.69 3.52 -7.13
N LYS A 166 -3.85 3.26 -8.44
CA LYS A 166 -4.30 1.96 -8.99
C LYS A 166 -3.15 1.13 -9.59
N SER A 167 -1.91 1.55 -9.42
CA SER A 167 -0.74 0.86 -10.00
C SER A 167 -0.33 -0.38 -9.18
N MET A 168 0.34 -1.32 -9.84
CA MET A 168 0.90 -2.51 -9.17
C MET A 168 1.93 -2.18 -8.09
N MET A 169 2.61 -1.04 -8.17
CA MET A 169 3.54 -0.57 -7.14
C MET A 169 2.82 -0.11 -5.86
N THR A 170 1.55 0.23 -5.98
CA THR A 170 0.67 0.54 -4.84
C THR A 170 0.07 -0.73 -4.26
N HIS A 171 -0.56 -1.56 -5.07
CA HIS A 171 -1.37 -2.66 -4.54
C HIS A 171 -0.68 -4.02 -4.46
N GLY A 172 0.48 -4.22 -5.10
CA GLY A 172 1.28 -5.44 -4.94
C GLY A 172 0.60 -6.76 -5.36
N CYS A 173 -0.55 -6.69 -6.03
CA CYS A 173 -1.46 -7.83 -6.20
C CYS A 173 -0.83 -9.00 -6.97
N MET A 174 0.20 -8.74 -7.80
CA MET A 174 0.90 -9.76 -8.55
C MET A 174 1.52 -10.82 -7.62
N LEU A 175 2.22 -10.39 -6.56
CA LEU A 175 2.88 -11.31 -5.63
C LEU A 175 1.83 -12.11 -4.85
N TRP A 176 0.81 -11.43 -4.33
CA TRP A 176 -0.24 -12.07 -3.55
C TRP A 176 -1.07 -13.04 -4.39
N GLY A 177 -1.42 -12.66 -5.62
CA GLY A 177 -2.11 -13.52 -6.57
C GLY A 177 -1.30 -14.77 -6.90
N ALA A 178 -0.01 -14.61 -7.19
CA ALA A 178 0.89 -15.74 -7.45
C ALA A 178 1.01 -16.68 -6.24
N ALA A 179 1.21 -16.12 -5.04
CA ALA A 179 1.31 -16.91 -3.81
C ALA A 179 0.00 -17.68 -3.53
N LEU A 180 -1.15 -17.01 -3.59
CA LEU A 180 -2.45 -17.62 -3.27
C LEU A 180 -2.86 -18.67 -4.30
N TYR A 181 -2.64 -18.41 -5.59
CA TYR A 181 -2.96 -19.36 -6.65
C TYR A 181 -2.04 -20.60 -6.60
N ASN A 182 -0.73 -20.41 -6.51
CA ASN A 182 0.23 -21.52 -6.54
C ASN A 182 0.13 -22.43 -5.30
N ASN A 183 -0.30 -21.88 -4.16
CA ASN A 183 -0.49 -22.67 -2.94
C ASN A 183 -1.91 -23.23 -2.80
N GLY A 184 -2.80 -23.00 -3.78
CA GLY A 184 -4.18 -23.53 -3.79
C GLY A 184 -5.14 -22.83 -2.83
N SER A 185 -4.73 -21.70 -2.23
CA SER A 185 -5.57 -20.89 -1.33
C SER A 185 -6.73 -20.21 -2.05
N ILE A 186 -6.50 -19.78 -3.30
CA ILE A 186 -7.50 -19.13 -4.13
C ILE A 186 -7.50 -19.75 -5.53
N PRO A 187 -8.62 -20.32 -6.00
CA PRO A 187 -8.68 -21.00 -7.30
C PRO A 187 -8.86 -20.00 -8.47
N LYS A 188 -8.16 -18.87 -8.44
CA LYS A 188 -8.23 -17.84 -9.49
C LYS A 188 -6.82 -17.42 -9.90
N LYS A 189 -6.52 -17.49 -11.19
CA LYS A 189 -5.26 -16.99 -11.78
C LYS A 189 -5.19 -15.46 -11.76
N TRP A 190 -6.34 -14.79 -11.94
CA TRP A 190 -6.42 -13.34 -11.82
C TRP A 190 -6.36 -12.93 -10.35
N PRO A 191 -5.43 -12.03 -9.98
CA PRO A 191 -5.33 -11.52 -8.62
C PRO A 191 -6.67 -10.97 -8.12
N ARG A 192 -6.98 -11.27 -6.85
CA ARG A 192 -8.20 -10.81 -6.17
C ARG A 192 -7.94 -9.88 -5.01
N TYR A 193 -6.71 -9.83 -4.54
CA TYR A 193 -6.32 -9.07 -3.38
C TYR A 193 -5.20 -8.10 -3.70
N GLY A 194 -5.24 -6.92 -3.10
CA GLY A 194 -4.20 -5.91 -3.22
C GLY A 194 -4.26 -4.90 -2.08
N GLU A 195 -3.15 -4.20 -1.85
CA GLU A 195 -3.10 -3.12 -0.86
C GLU A 195 -3.69 -1.82 -1.40
N SER A 196 -4.53 -1.18 -0.60
CA SER A 196 -4.93 0.20 -0.79
C SER A 196 -5.52 0.70 0.51
N TYR A 197 -5.27 1.96 0.84
CA TYR A 197 -5.75 2.59 2.06
C TYR A 197 -6.48 3.87 1.71
N SER A 198 -7.62 4.09 2.39
CA SER A 198 -8.33 5.37 2.37
C SER A 198 -7.49 6.44 3.04
N MET A 199 -7.96 7.69 2.95
CA MET A 199 -7.35 8.82 3.64
C MET A 199 -7.10 8.57 5.13
N ASN A 200 -7.99 7.83 5.81
CA ASN A 200 -7.90 7.51 7.24
C ASN A 200 -7.19 6.18 7.53
N GLY A 201 -6.36 5.70 6.61
CA GLY A 201 -5.59 4.46 6.81
C GLY A 201 -6.41 3.16 6.80
N VAL A 202 -7.71 3.22 6.51
CA VAL A 202 -8.58 2.03 6.44
C VAL A 202 -8.34 1.30 5.12
N PRO A 203 -8.11 -0.03 5.12
CA PRO A 203 -7.99 -0.81 3.89
C PRO A 203 -9.24 -0.70 3.02
N GLN A 204 -9.06 -0.53 1.71
CA GLN A 204 -10.17 -0.31 0.78
C GLN A 204 -10.06 -1.16 -0.49
N ARG A 205 -11.20 -1.41 -1.14
CA ARG A 205 -11.26 -2.05 -2.45
C ARG A 205 -10.81 -1.07 -3.54
N VAL A 206 -9.97 -1.55 -4.44
CA VAL A 206 -9.71 -0.88 -5.73
C VAL A 206 -10.63 -1.49 -6.76
N GLN A 207 -11.39 -0.67 -7.50
CA GLN A 207 -12.34 -1.16 -8.50
C GLN A 207 -12.26 -0.40 -9.81
N THR A 208 -12.50 -1.11 -10.90
CA THR A 208 -12.59 -0.55 -12.25
C THR A 208 -14.05 -0.18 -12.51
N VAL A 209 -14.28 1.08 -12.88
CA VAL A 209 -15.60 1.64 -13.15
C VAL A 209 -15.56 2.31 -14.54
N PRO A 210 -16.39 1.87 -15.50
CA PRO A 210 -17.30 0.72 -15.45
C PRO A 210 -16.54 -0.62 -15.32
N PRO A 211 -17.21 -1.72 -14.93
CA PRO A 211 -16.58 -3.04 -14.90
C PRO A 211 -15.97 -3.41 -16.27
N PRO A 212 -14.79 -4.05 -16.31
CA PRO A 212 -14.13 -4.39 -17.56
C PRO A 212 -14.88 -5.50 -18.31
N THR A 213 -14.81 -5.45 -19.62
CA THR A 213 -15.29 -6.53 -20.50
C THR A 213 -14.40 -7.77 -20.40
N HIS A 214 -14.92 -8.93 -20.81
CA HIS A 214 -14.12 -10.17 -20.83
C HIS A 214 -12.88 -10.06 -21.74
N GLU A 215 -13.01 -9.34 -22.86
CA GLU A 215 -11.89 -9.08 -23.77
C GLU A 215 -10.81 -8.22 -23.10
N GLU A 216 -11.20 -7.15 -22.39
CA GLU A 216 -10.25 -6.31 -21.65
C GLU A 216 -9.54 -7.06 -20.52
N MET A 217 -10.25 -7.95 -19.83
CA MET A 217 -9.64 -8.79 -18.79
C MET A 217 -8.62 -9.77 -19.39
N THR A 218 -8.92 -10.38 -20.53
CA THR A 218 -8.08 -11.42 -21.14
C THR A 218 -6.91 -10.85 -21.95
N GLN A 219 -7.13 -9.78 -22.71
CA GLN A 219 -6.14 -9.21 -23.63
C GLN A 219 -5.32 -8.08 -23.00
N LYS A 220 -5.90 -7.32 -22.07
CA LYS A 220 -5.25 -6.15 -21.44
C LYS A 220 -4.93 -6.37 -19.96
N GLY A 221 -5.37 -7.47 -19.36
CA GLY A 221 -5.13 -7.77 -17.95
C GLY A 221 -5.85 -6.82 -16.98
N ILE A 222 -6.90 -6.12 -17.43
CA ILE A 222 -7.65 -5.19 -16.57
C ILE A 222 -8.44 -6.02 -15.54
N LEU A 223 -8.21 -5.76 -14.26
CA LEU A 223 -8.91 -6.44 -13.17
C LEU A 223 -10.22 -5.70 -12.85
N PRO A 224 -11.32 -6.42 -12.55
CA PRO A 224 -12.57 -5.79 -12.16
C PRO A 224 -12.45 -5.11 -10.80
N TYR A 225 -11.75 -5.75 -9.86
CA TYR A 225 -11.44 -5.20 -8.56
C TYR A 225 -10.33 -5.98 -7.84
N LEU A 226 -9.78 -5.36 -6.80
CA LEU A 226 -8.89 -5.94 -5.80
C LEU A 226 -9.44 -5.63 -4.41
N ASP A 227 -9.63 -6.66 -3.60
CA ASP A 227 -10.03 -6.54 -2.21
C ASP A 227 -8.82 -6.39 -1.28
N PRO A 228 -8.94 -5.70 -0.14
CA PRO A 228 -7.93 -5.81 0.91
C PRO A 228 -7.85 -7.27 1.38
N LEU A 229 -6.67 -7.70 1.86
CA LEU A 229 -6.56 -9.02 2.46
C LEU A 229 -7.52 -9.13 3.64
N PRO A 230 -8.33 -10.20 3.73
CA PRO A 230 -9.12 -10.47 4.92
C PRO A 230 -8.18 -10.74 6.10
N ARG A 231 -8.67 -10.47 7.31
CA ARG A 231 -8.04 -10.95 8.53
C ARG A 231 -7.77 -12.46 8.42
N PHE A 232 -6.54 -12.90 8.69
CA PHE A 232 -6.16 -14.29 8.45
C PHE A 232 -6.99 -15.26 9.29
N GLU A 233 -7.52 -14.81 10.44
CA GLU A 233 -8.37 -15.54 11.38
C GLU A 233 -9.64 -16.10 10.74
N ILE A 234 -10.17 -15.44 9.70
CA ILE A 234 -11.41 -15.86 9.03
C ILE A 234 -11.16 -16.66 7.74
N THR A 235 -9.90 -16.85 7.36
CA THR A 235 -9.54 -17.57 6.12
C THR A 235 -9.67 -19.07 6.34
N GLN A 236 -9.92 -19.83 5.28
CA GLN A 236 -9.97 -21.29 5.33
C GLN A 236 -8.85 -21.88 4.46
N PRO A 237 -8.14 -22.92 4.91
CA PRO A 237 -7.08 -23.56 4.13
C PRO A 237 -7.60 -24.06 2.79
N GLY A 238 -7.07 -23.51 1.69
CA GLY A 238 -7.46 -23.96 0.35
C GLY A 238 -6.82 -25.28 -0.07
N ASN A 239 -5.58 -25.56 0.37
CA ASN A 239 -4.88 -26.82 0.08
C ASN A 239 -4.89 -27.78 1.27
N ILE A 240 -5.99 -28.52 1.40
CA ILE A 240 -6.20 -29.54 2.44
C ILE A 240 -5.32 -30.79 2.27
N LEU A 241 -4.64 -30.95 1.12
CA LEU A 241 -3.83 -32.12 0.80
C LEU A 241 -2.32 -31.90 1.04
N ARG A 242 -1.89 -30.67 1.35
CA ARG A 242 -0.48 -30.40 1.70
C ARG A 242 -0.01 -31.09 3.00
N ILE A 243 -0.93 -31.69 3.75
CA ILE A 243 -0.65 -32.61 4.86
C ILE A 243 0.23 -33.81 4.48
N PHE A 244 0.26 -34.17 3.18
CA PHE A 244 1.06 -35.28 2.65
C PHE A 244 2.50 -34.89 2.30
N GLU A 245 2.92 -33.62 2.48
CA GLU A 245 4.31 -33.23 2.32
C GLU A 245 5.20 -33.95 3.35
N ARG A 246 6.27 -34.59 2.87
CA ARG A 246 7.26 -35.25 3.74
C ARG A 246 7.99 -34.20 4.56
N GLY A 247 8.09 -34.41 5.88
CA GLY A 247 9.09 -33.73 6.72
C GLY A 247 8.61 -32.87 7.88
N GLY A 248 7.30 -32.79 8.17
CA GLY A 248 6.83 -32.04 9.35
C GLY A 248 6.64 -32.90 10.61
N ARG A 249 6.99 -32.31 11.77
CA ARG A 249 6.75 -32.77 13.15
C ARG A 249 5.37 -32.30 13.65
N PHE A 250 4.97 -32.84 14.79
CA PHE A 250 3.75 -32.49 15.53
C PHE A 250 3.75 -31.01 15.94
N ARG A 251 2.57 -30.38 15.89
CA ARG A 251 2.36 -29.01 16.37
C ARG A 251 2.34 -28.99 17.91
N PRO A 252 3.14 -28.14 18.59
CA PRO A 252 3.02 -27.94 20.02
C PRO A 252 1.65 -27.32 20.36
N GLU A 253 1.06 -27.76 21.46
CA GLU A 253 -0.20 -27.19 21.95
C GLU A 253 0.08 -25.89 22.73
N ILE A 254 -0.81 -24.90 22.61
CA ILE A 254 -0.70 -23.65 23.38
C ILE A 254 -0.75 -24.01 24.87
N GLY A 255 0.34 -23.77 25.58
CA GLY A 255 0.51 -24.12 27.00
C GLY A 255 1.28 -25.43 27.26
N ILE A 256 1.64 -26.19 26.21
CA ILE A 256 2.46 -27.41 26.31
C ILE A 256 3.61 -27.32 25.30
N PRO A 257 4.76 -26.73 25.68
CA PRO A 257 5.88 -26.56 24.76
C PRO A 257 6.52 -27.90 24.38
N GLU A 258 6.83 -28.07 23.10
CA GLU A 258 7.58 -29.23 22.61
C GLU A 258 9.07 -29.05 22.95
N ARG A 259 9.61 -29.91 23.81
CA ARG A 259 10.97 -29.80 24.33
C ARG A 259 12.05 -29.94 23.26
N LEU A 260 11.75 -30.63 22.16
CA LEU A 260 12.68 -30.89 21.06
C LEU A 260 12.47 -29.98 19.86
N GLU A 261 11.70 -28.89 20.01
CA GLU A 261 11.51 -27.89 18.97
C GLU A 261 12.81 -27.08 18.78
N GLU A 262 13.29 -27.01 17.54
CA GLU A 262 14.45 -26.17 17.20
C GLU A 262 14.00 -24.69 17.15
N PRO A 263 14.58 -23.80 17.96
CA PRO A 263 14.23 -22.38 17.94
C PRO A 263 14.38 -21.77 16.54
N GLY A 264 13.36 -21.06 16.07
CA GLY A 264 13.35 -20.42 14.75
C GLY A 264 13.26 -21.38 13.56
N ARG A 265 13.13 -22.70 13.79
CA ARG A 265 12.92 -23.72 12.74
C ARG A 265 11.72 -24.64 13.05
N PRO A 266 10.51 -24.09 13.22
CA PRO A 266 9.31 -24.90 13.37
C PRO A 266 9.09 -25.72 12.09
N ARG A 267 9.37 -27.03 12.15
CA ARG A 267 9.09 -27.99 11.08
C ARG A 267 7.64 -28.45 11.17
N GLU A 268 6.69 -27.52 11.19
CA GLU A 268 5.27 -27.85 11.24
C GLU A 268 4.73 -28.20 9.84
N ARG A 269 3.86 -29.21 9.75
CA ARG A 269 3.00 -29.35 8.57
C ARG A 269 1.92 -28.27 8.62
N LEU A 270 1.35 -27.94 7.47
CA LEU A 270 0.21 -27.01 7.39
C LEU A 270 -0.98 -27.40 8.29
N SER A 271 -1.16 -28.70 8.58
CA SER A 271 -2.12 -29.21 9.58
C SER A 271 -1.89 -30.69 9.88
N ASP A 272 -2.36 -31.19 11.02
CA ASP A 272 -2.30 -32.61 11.39
C ASP A 272 -3.48 -33.46 10.86
N ARG A 273 -4.61 -32.89 10.39
CA ARG A 273 -5.79 -33.66 9.90
C ARG A 273 -6.66 -32.89 8.89
N GLY A 274 -7.45 -33.59 8.06
CA GLY A 274 -8.41 -33.03 7.08
C GLY A 274 -9.58 -32.23 7.68
N LEU A 275 -10.44 -31.63 6.83
CA LEU A 275 -11.53 -30.69 7.19
C LEU A 275 -12.25 -31.01 8.53
N GLY A 276 -12.41 -30.00 9.42
CA GLY A 276 -13.20 -30.12 10.65
C GLY A 276 -12.42 -30.21 11.99
N THR A 277 -11.09 -30.06 11.99
CA THR A 277 -10.30 -30.02 13.23
C THR A 277 -9.72 -28.63 13.54
N GLN A 278 -9.46 -28.41 14.84
CA GLN A 278 -8.99 -27.19 15.55
C GLN A 278 -8.44 -26.03 14.68
N ASN A 279 -9.10 -24.86 14.82
CA ASN A 279 -8.78 -23.52 14.30
C ASN A 279 -7.97 -23.46 13.00
N ARG A 280 -8.68 -23.24 11.88
CA ARG A 280 -8.12 -23.27 10.53
C ARG A 280 -8.11 -21.89 9.91
N THR A 281 -6.99 -21.21 10.05
CA THR A 281 -6.58 -20.10 9.19
C THR A 281 -5.72 -20.65 8.06
N ASP A 282 -5.82 -20.10 6.85
CA ASP A 282 -4.90 -20.45 5.77
C ASP A 282 -3.51 -19.82 6.04
N PRO A 283 -2.45 -20.62 6.24
CA PRO A 283 -1.14 -20.08 6.57
C PRO A 283 -0.48 -19.36 5.40
N VAL A 284 -0.99 -19.46 4.18
CA VAL A 284 -0.57 -18.60 3.07
C VAL A 284 -1.01 -17.16 3.34
N PHE A 285 -2.24 -16.93 3.84
CA PHE A 285 -2.70 -15.60 4.24
C PHE A 285 -1.89 -15.07 5.43
N ILE A 286 -1.59 -15.91 6.41
CA ILE A 286 -0.68 -15.54 7.51
C ILE A 286 0.69 -15.16 6.94
N GLY A 287 1.23 -15.98 6.05
CA GLY A 287 2.53 -15.75 5.40
C GLY A 287 2.54 -14.42 4.66
N LEU A 288 1.51 -14.11 3.87
CA LEU A 288 1.40 -12.83 3.17
C LEU A 288 1.39 -11.64 4.13
N GLN A 289 0.64 -11.72 5.22
CA GLN A 289 0.49 -10.61 6.18
C GLN A 289 1.71 -10.45 7.10
N LYS A 290 2.43 -11.54 7.42
CA LYS A 290 3.62 -11.50 8.29
C LYS A 290 4.92 -11.26 7.52
N THR A 291 5.10 -11.94 6.38
CA THR A 291 6.38 -11.90 5.66
C THR A 291 6.51 -10.66 4.79
N ARG A 292 5.39 -10.05 4.38
CA ARG A 292 5.35 -8.71 3.74
C ARG A 292 6.48 -8.54 2.71
N LEU A 293 6.65 -9.56 1.86
CA LEU A 293 7.82 -9.74 0.98
C LEU A 293 8.01 -8.62 -0.06
N LEU A 294 6.96 -7.87 -0.37
CA LEU A 294 6.93 -6.75 -1.32
C LEU A 294 6.79 -5.40 -0.60
N ASP A 295 6.81 -5.40 0.73
CA ASP A 295 6.65 -4.18 1.51
C ASP A 295 8.01 -3.56 1.83
N PRO A 296 8.04 -2.23 2.00
CA PRO A 296 6.89 -1.34 1.90
C PRO A 296 6.49 -1.09 0.43
N THR A 297 5.18 -1.13 0.13
CA THR A 297 4.63 -0.67 -1.16
C THR A 297 4.67 0.86 -1.24
N LEU A 298 4.16 1.47 -2.31
CA LEU A 298 4.02 2.94 -2.36
C LEU A 298 3.11 3.51 -1.26
N ASN A 299 2.35 2.69 -0.53
CA ASN A 299 1.52 3.17 0.58
C ASN A 299 2.31 3.57 1.83
N PHE A 300 3.58 3.17 1.95
CA PHE A 300 4.37 3.33 3.17
C PHE A 300 5.76 3.88 2.86
N LEU A 301 6.40 4.46 3.88
CA LEU A 301 7.80 4.92 3.81
C LEU A 301 8.73 3.71 3.66
N GLY A 302 9.97 3.95 3.26
CA GLY A 302 11.03 2.95 3.38
C GLY A 302 11.27 2.53 4.84
N THR A 303 12.01 1.44 5.07
CA THR A 303 12.38 1.06 6.45
C THR A 303 13.35 2.07 7.06
N ASN A 304 14.11 2.81 6.26
CA ASN A 304 15.00 3.90 6.68
C ASN A 304 16.04 3.51 7.74
N ASP A 305 16.30 2.22 7.98
CA ASP A 305 17.30 1.72 8.91
C ASP A 305 18.68 1.54 8.28
N HIS A 306 18.73 1.26 6.98
CA HIS A 306 19.99 1.01 6.28
C HIS A 306 20.16 1.84 5.01
N PRO A 307 21.41 2.07 4.58
CA PRO A 307 21.71 2.52 3.23
C PRO A 307 21.00 1.70 2.17
N GLY A 308 20.24 2.37 1.30
CA GLY A 308 19.43 1.70 0.28
C GLY A 308 17.95 1.60 0.65
N ASP A 309 17.58 1.91 1.89
CA ASP A 309 16.18 1.79 2.33
C ASP A 309 15.47 3.16 2.45
N TYR A 310 16.18 4.25 2.20
CA TYR A 310 15.64 5.58 2.42
C TYR A 310 14.68 5.99 1.31
N ARG A 311 13.42 6.21 1.66
CA ARG A 311 12.44 6.82 0.76
C ARG A 311 11.20 7.28 1.52
N SER A 312 10.48 8.21 0.90
CA SER A 312 9.12 8.55 1.29
C SER A 312 8.09 7.59 0.65
N SER A 313 6.80 7.89 0.78
CA SER A 313 5.66 7.13 0.23
C SER A 313 4.99 7.87 -0.94
N GLY A 314 4.19 7.15 -1.73
CA GLY A 314 3.41 7.68 -2.85
C GLY A 314 4.26 8.29 -3.96
N CYS A 315 3.87 9.46 -4.47
CA CYS A 315 4.55 10.12 -5.58
C CYS A 315 6.00 10.49 -5.23
N THR A 316 6.25 10.88 -3.97
CA THR A 316 7.58 11.31 -3.50
C THR A 316 8.54 10.14 -3.35
N ALA A 317 8.04 8.90 -3.21
CA ALA A 317 8.87 7.70 -3.16
C ALA A 317 9.79 7.55 -4.39
N CYS A 318 9.36 8.05 -5.55
CA CYS A 318 10.14 8.05 -6.78
C CYS A 318 10.70 9.44 -7.12
N HIS A 319 9.90 10.50 -6.93
CA HIS A 319 10.25 11.83 -7.42
C HIS A 319 11.10 12.68 -6.47
N VAL A 320 11.31 12.23 -5.23
CA VAL A 320 12.19 12.89 -4.26
C VAL A 320 13.32 11.94 -3.92
N VAL A 321 14.54 12.33 -4.27
CA VAL A 321 15.69 11.42 -4.24
C VAL A 321 16.37 11.43 -2.88
N TYR A 322 16.65 10.25 -2.36
CA TYR A 322 17.45 10.03 -1.17
C TYR A 322 18.85 9.54 -1.56
N ALA A 323 19.84 9.85 -0.72
CA ALA A 323 21.19 9.34 -0.88
C ALA A 323 21.25 7.87 -0.43
N ASN A 324 20.99 6.95 -1.36
CA ASN A 324 20.87 5.52 -1.11
C ASN A 324 22.09 4.68 -1.53
N ASP A 325 22.88 5.14 -2.50
CA ASP A 325 24.00 4.36 -3.04
C ASP A 325 25.12 5.24 -3.58
N ARG A 326 26.37 4.83 -3.32
CA ARG A 326 27.62 5.46 -3.76
C ARG A 326 27.97 5.14 -5.21
N SER A 327 27.36 4.11 -5.81
CA SER A 327 27.65 3.71 -7.18
C SER A 327 27.20 4.77 -8.18
N ARG A 328 28.14 5.22 -9.02
CA ARG A 328 27.83 6.10 -10.18
C ARG A 328 26.91 5.43 -11.19
N VAL A 329 26.91 4.09 -11.27
CA VAL A 329 26.08 3.34 -12.21
C VAL A 329 24.62 3.32 -11.76
N HIS A 330 24.37 3.16 -10.46
CA HIS A 330 23.02 3.01 -9.93
C HIS A 330 22.40 4.36 -9.51
N SER A 331 23.21 5.28 -8.98
CA SER A 331 22.78 6.60 -8.50
C SER A 331 23.06 7.76 -9.46
N GLY A 332 23.81 7.53 -10.55
CA GLY A 332 24.13 8.57 -11.53
C GLY A 332 24.74 9.82 -10.87
N PRO A 333 24.20 11.04 -11.13
CA PRO A 333 24.71 12.28 -10.55
C PRO A 333 24.54 12.35 -9.03
N TYR A 334 23.63 11.56 -8.44
CA TYR A 334 23.37 11.56 -7.01
C TYR A 334 24.39 10.74 -6.21
N SER A 335 25.23 9.93 -6.86
CA SER A 335 26.30 9.13 -6.21
C SER A 335 27.25 9.95 -5.35
N ARG A 336 27.45 11.23 -5.67
CA ARG A 336 28.27 12.18 -4.90
C ARG A 336 27.78 12.42 -3.48
N PHE A 337 26.49 12.21 -3.22
CA PHE A 337 25.85 12.38 -1.92
C PHE A 337 25.96 11.11 -1.04
N GLY A 338 26.54 10.04 -1.58
CA GLY A 338 26.79 8.81 -0.85
C GLY A 338 25.53 7.98 -0.61
N ASN A 339 25.45 7.36 0.57
CA ASN A 339 24.43 6.36 0.90
C ASN A 339 23.87 6.49 2.32
N ARG A 340 24.00 7.67 2.94
CA ARG A 340 23.62 7.87 4.35
C ARG A 340 22.22 8.45 4.53
N GLY A 341 21.50 8.76 3.46
CA GLY A 341 20.19 9.40 3.56
C GLY A 341 20.22 10.72 4.35
N THR A 342 21.31 11.50 4.25
CA THR A 342 21.47 12.81 4.89
C THR A 342 21.03 13.92 3.95
N SER A 343 20.47 15.01 4.51
CA SER A 343 20.10 16.17 3.72
C SER A 343 21.31 16.95 3.25
N HIS A 344 21.20 17.51 2.05
CA HIS A 344 22.11 18.52 1.47
C HIS A 344 21.36 19.82 1.16
N SER A 345 20.18 20.02 1.75
CA SER A 345 19.42 21.26 1.63
C SER A 345 20.12 22.40 2.38
N THR A 346 19.78 23.63 2.00
CA THR A 346 20.25 24.85 2.67
C THR A 346 19.37 25.26 3.85
N ASP A 347 18.32 24.49 4.16
CA ASP A 347 17.38 24.79 5.23
C ASP A 347 18.08 24.56 6.59
N PRO A 348 18.23 25.61 7.43
CA PRO A 348 18.93 25.50 8.71
C PRO A 348 18.18 24.65 9.74
N THR A 349 16.89 24.39 9.53
CA THR A 349 16.07 23.55 10.43
C THR A 349 16.21 22.05 10.16
N ILE A 350 16.83 21.68 9.03
CA ILE A 350 17.01 20.28 8.63
C ILE A 350 18.44 19.84 8.94
N SER A 351 18.57 18.76 9.71
CA SER A 351 19.87 18.21 10.06
C SER A 351 20.60 17.65 8.84
N GLN A 352 21.85 18.07 8.66
CA GLN A 352 22.76 17.52 7.63
C GLN A 352 23.53 16.28 8.11
N HIS A 353 23.31 15.86 9.36
CA HIS A 353 24.05 14.75 10.00
C HIS A 353 23.14 13.62 10.45
N GLU A 354 21.84 13.75 10.22
CA GLU A 354 20.84 12.73 10.51
C GLU A 354 20.45 11.99 9.22
N SER A 355 20.21 10.68 9.34
CA SER A 355 19.70 9.85 8.23
C SER A 355 18.18 9.95 8.14
N GLY A 356 17.58 9.49 7.04
CA GLY A 356 16.13 9.54 6.85
C GLY A 356 15.63 10.83 6.20
N HIS A 357 16.53 11.61 5.59
CA HIS A 357 16.24 12.86 4.89
C HIS A 357 16.45 12.75 3.38
N PRO A 358 15.60 13.38 2.55
CA PRO A 358 15.89 13.50 1.13
C PRO A 358 17.11 14.39 0.91
N ILE A 359 17.77 14.23 -0.23
CA ILE A 359 18.96 15.03 -0.58
C ILE A 359 18.58 16.51 -0.57
N GLU A 360 17.47 16.88 -1.21
CA GLU A 360 16.96 18.25 -1.31
C GLU A 360 15.43 18.22 -1.41
N HIS A 361 14.78 19.33 -1.03
CA HIS A 361 13.35 19.55 -1.21
C HIS A 361 13.02 19.88 -2.68
N LYS A 362 13.10 18.88 -3.57
CA LYS A 362 12.97 19.06 -5.02
C LYS A 362 12.49 17.82 -5.76
N PHE A 363 11.63 18.00 -6.76
CA PHE A 363 11.22 16.94 -7.67
C PHE A 363 12.23 16.71 -8.80
N THR A 364 12.32 15.46 -9.25
CA THR A 364 13.10 15.09 -10.42
C THR A 364 12.35 14.12 -11.33
N LEU A 365 12.64 14.24 -12.63
CA LEU A 365 12.30 13.24 -13.65
C LEU A 365 13.49 12.31 -13.95
N GLN A 366 14.64 12.57 -13.33
CA GLN A 366 15.86 11.77 -13.46
C GLN A 366 15.96 10.83 -12.25
N ILE A 367 15.03 9.89 -12.11
CA ILE A 367 15.01 8.95 -10.99
C ILE A 367 16.15 7.93 -11.17
N PRO A 368 17.10 7.84 -10.22
CA PRO A 368 18.16 6.84 -10.32
C PRO A 368 17.61 5.44 -10.04
N THR A 369 18.24 4.41 -10.64
CA THR A 369 17.87 3.00 -10.39
C THR A 369 17.99 2.64 -8.91
N SER A 370 18.92 3.26 -8.17
CA SER A 370 19.05 3.10 -6.72
C SER A 370 17.76 3.43 -5.94
N GLN A 371 16.91 4.32 -6.47
CA GLN A 371 15.60 4.63 -5.88
C GLN A 371 14.57 3.52 -6.14
N CYS A 372 14.65 2.84 -7.28
CA CYS A 372 13.73 1.76 -7.63
C CYS A 372 14.05 0.46 -6.88
N ILE A 373 15.34 0.14 -6.73
CA ILE A 373 15.77 -1.10 -6.07
C ILE A 373 15.43 -1.13 -4.57
N VAL A 374 15.14 0.02 -3.96
CA VAL A 374 14.60 0.07 -2.59
C VAL A 374 13.35 -0.80 -2.43
N CYS A 375 12.48 -0.83 -3.44
CA CYS A 375 11.27 -1.66 -3.42
C CYS A 375 11.46 -2.99 -4.16
N HIS A 376 12.36 -3.04 -5.15
CA HIS A 376 12.50 -4.20 -6.04
C HIS A 376 13.58 -5.20 -5.61
N VAL A 377 14.48 -4.81 -4.71
CA VAL A 377 15.56 -5.64 -4.18
C VAL A 377 15.65 -5.39 -2.68
N HIS A 378 14.71 -5.93 -1.93
CA HIS A 378 14.87 -6.11 -0.48
C HIS A 378 15.44 -7.51 -0.22
N PRO A 379 16.76 -7.64 0.04
CA PRO A 379 17.27 -8.88 0.59
C PRO A 379 16.68 -9.08 1.99
N ARG A 380 16.37 -10.33 2.33
CA ARG A 380 15.81 -10.80 3.61
C ARG A 380 16.72 -10.55 4.84
N HIS A 381 17.55 -9.50 4.88
CA HIS A 381 18.74 -9.52 5.73
C HIS A 381 18.47 -9.36 7.24
N GLU A 382 17.25 -9.03 7.67
CA GLU A 382 17.04 -8.67 9.09
C GLU A 382 16.01 -9.49 9.86
N ARG A 383 15.36 -10.49 9.24
CA ARG A 383 14.50 -11.39 10.03
C ARG A 383 15.29 -12.37 10.90
N ASP A 384 16.56 -12.59 10.62
CA ASP A 384 17.39 -13.53 11.40
C ASP A 384 18.01 -12.89 12.65
N GLU A 385 18.17 -11.55 12.71
CA GLU A 385 18.80 -10.89 13.86
C GLU A 385 17.81 -10.49 14.97
N GLN A 386 16.52 -10.32 14.66
CA GLN A 386 15.50 -10.08 15.70
C GLN A 386 15.05 -11.37 16.40
N LEU A 387 15.15 -12.53 15.74
CA LEU A 387 14.89 -13.82 16.38
C LEU A 387 16.00 -14.26 17.33
N SER A 388 17.23 -13.74 17.18
CA SER A 388 18.35 -14.07 18.07
C SER A 388 18.45 -13.20 19.33
N ARG A 389 17.82 -12.02 19.36
CA ARG A 389 17.88 -11.08 20.52
C ARG A 389 16.75 -11.24 21.54
N LEU A 390 15.73 -12.04 21.24
CA LEU A 390 14.72 -12.48 22.22
C LEU A 390 15.20 -13.67 23.10
N HIS A 391 16.42 -14.18 22.87
CA HIS A 391 17.01 -15.30 23.62
C HIS A 391 17.93 -14.89 24.77
N VAL A 392 18.02 -13.59 25.12
CA VAL A 392 18.83 -13.11 26.25
C VAL A 392 18.03 -12.18 27.17
N VAL A 393 16.81 -12.58 27.52
CA VAL A 393 16.19 -12.23 28.81
C VAL A 393 15.34 -13.44 29.22
N GLY A 394 16.00 -14.41 29.84
CA GLY A 394 15.40 -15.50 30.59
C GLY A 394 15.88 -15.43 32.03
#